data_AF-A0A8X6QKE5-F1
#
_entry.id   AF-A0A8X6QKE5-F1
#
_cell.length_a   1.000
_cell.length_b   1.000
_cell.length_c   1.000
_cell.angle_alpha   90.00
_cell.angle_beta   90.00
_cell.angle_gamma   90.00
#
_symmetry.space_group_name_H-M   'P 1'
#
loop_
_entity.id
_entity.type
_entity.pdbx_description
1 polymer ?
#
loop_
_entity_poly.entity_id
_entity_poly.type
_entity_poly.pdbx_seq_one_letter_code
_entity_poly.pdbx_strand_id
1 'polypeptide(L)'
;MTTDDVELKVEDGKSNQQSDVAVHQKTFSMEILHIIKEAQQQHGLRHGDYQRYRSYCSRKLRRIRKSLHFIQASKHRFQGKKLTEETLTDVRFLYIPLMMAERAWGYAMQLKQEANTEPRKKFHLIARLRKASKIANDLELLCESSKCDARTKLESQAYAAWIKGSLYFELQEWQNAMEFFRISQTIYEKLSEALNEEEVVLYKHRVEELIPNIRYCAYNIGDETAINDLLKMRLAGKTAGEDLLSNALDFGFQAQVLKCRGSEVLLE
;
A
#
# COMPACT_ATOMS: atom_id res chain seq x y z
N MET A 1 23.19 26.93 85.54
CA MET A 1 21.85 26.70 84.97
C MET A 1 21.91 27.29 83.56
N THR A 2 22.29 26.57 82.49
CA THR A 2 21.56 25.46 81.80
C THR A 2 20.08 25.81 81.71
N THR A 3 19.49 26.13 80.55
CA THR A 3 19.35 25.36 79.29
C THR A 3 19.10 26.36 78.13
N ASP A 4 19.81 26.33 77.00
CA ASP A 4 19.54 25.58 75.76
C ASP A 4 18.06 25.25 75.42
N ASP A 5 17.75 25.50 74.14
CA ASP A 5 16.85 24.76 73.25
C ASP A 5 15.55 25.39 72.67
N VAL A 6 15.66 25.58 71.34
CA VAL A 6 14.72 25.15 70.27
C VAL A 6 13.73 26.18 69.69
N GLU A 7 14.27 26.91 68.70
CA GLU A 7 13.86 26.90 67.28
C GLU A 7 12.43 26.40 66.95
N LEU A 8 11.49 27.33 66.80
CA LEU A 8 10.19 27.11 66.17
C LEU A 8 10.34 27.12 64.64
N LYS A 9 10.51 25.94 64.05
CA LYS A 9 10.35 25.70 62.61
C LYS A 9 8.87 25.76 62.25
N VAL A 10 8.47 26.79 61.51
CA VAL A 10 7.21 26.82 60.78
C VAL A 10 7.41 26.01 59.50
N GLU A 11 6.88 24.79 59.48
CA GLU A 11 6.69 24.01 58.27
C GLU A 11 5.50 24.57 57.51
N ASP A 12 5.73 25.21 56.36
CA ASP A 12 4.67 25.48 55.40
C ASP A 12 5.04 24.89 54.03
N GLY A 13 4.35 23.80 53.72
CA GLY A 13 3.84 23.43 52.40
C GLY A 13 4.78 23.59 51.21
N LYS A 14 5.50 22.51 50.88
CA LYS A 14 5.98 22.26 49.51
C LYS A 14 4.80 22.28 48.56
N SER A 15 4.57 23.39 47.87
CA SER A 15 3.77 23.42 46.65
C SER A 15 4.56 22.65 45.59
N ASN A 16 4.22 21.37 45.47
CA ASN A 16 4.70 20.48 44.45
C ASN A 16 4.17 21.00 43.11
N GLN A 17 4.91 21.92 42.48
CA GLN A 17 4.71 22.29 41.09
C GLN A 17 5.11 21.07 40.26
N GLN A 18 4.15 20.18 40.11
CA GLN A 18 4.19 19.06 39.19
C GLN A 18 4.12 19.68 37.80
N SER A 19 5.29 20.05 37.27
CA SER A 19 5.45 20.36 35.87
C SER A 19 5.05 19.11 35.09
N ASP A 20 3.87 19.14 34.47
CA ASP A 20 3.49 18.21 33.42
C ASP A 20 4.53 18.33 32.30
N VAL A 21 5.57 17.51 32.40
CA VAL A 21 6.48 17.25 31.29
C VAL A 21 5.64 16.45 30.30
N ALA A 22 4.92 17.15 29.44
CA ALA A 22 4.40 16.60 28.21
C ALA A 22 5.61 16.05 27.44
N VAL A 23 5.91 14.77 27.65
CA VAL A 23 6.86 14.03 26.84
C VAL A 23 6.29 14.13 25.43
N HIS A 24 6.87 15.01 24.61
CA HIS A 24 6.63 15.01 23.17
C HIS A 24 7.09 13.65 22.65
N GLN A 25 6.20 12.66 22.70
CA GLN A 25 6.39 11.40 22.01
C GLN A 25 6.53 11.77 20.54
N LYS A 26 7.74 11.56 20.01
CA LYS A 26 8.07 11.84 18.62
C LYS A 26 7.17 10.97 17.75
N THR A 27 6.10 11.56 17.23
CA THR A 27 5.19 10.88 16.31
C THR A 27 5.88 10.73 14.98
N PHE A 28 5.89 9.50 14.46
CA PHE A 28 6.40 9.21 13.13
C PHE A 28 5.28 9.43 12.12
N SER A 29 5.51 10.36 11.20
CA SER A 29 4.63 10.61 10.05
C SER A 29 5.29 10.14 8.76
N MET A 30 4.53 9.44 7.93
CA MET A 30 4.93 8.94 6.62
C MET A 30 3.75 8.99 5.66
N GLU A 31 3.98 9.69 4.54
CA GLU A 31 3.05 9.79 3.41
C GLU A 31 3.36 8.68 2.41
N ILE A 32 2.86 7.48 2.69
CA ILE A 32 3.11 6.28 1.92
C ILE A 32 2.72 6.49 0.45
N LEU A 33 1.53 7.06 0.19
CA LEU A 33 1.04 7.22 -1.18
C LEU A 33 1.93 8.18 -2.00
N HIS A 34 2.38 9.28 -1.38
CA HIS A 34 3.27 10.24 -2.01
C HIS A 34 4.62 9.59 -2.36
N ILE A 35 5.23 8.92 -1.37
CA ILE A 35 6.53 8.25 -1.52
C ILE A 35 6.50 7.20 -2.65
N ILE A 36 5.44 6.39 -2.74
CA ILE A 36 5.36 5.36 -3.78
C ILE A 36 5.16 5.99 -5.16
N LYS A 37 4.28 6.98 -5.30
CA LYS A 37 3.96 7.58 -6.61
C LYS A 37 5.14 8.36 -7.17
N GLU A 38 5.81 9.16 -6.34
CA GLU A 38 7.03 9.87 -6.74
C GLU A 38 8.12 8.87 -7.18
N ALA A 39 8.37 7.85 -6.37
CA ALA A 39 9.38 6.84 -6.68
C ALA A 39 9.07 6.05 -7.96
N GLN A 40 7.80 5.72 -8.20
CA GLN A 40 7.35 5.02 -9.40
C GLN A 40 7.55 5.89 -10.64
N GLN A 41 7.10 7.15 -10.61
CA GLN A 41 7.25 8.08 -11.73
C GLN A 41 8.72 8.35 -12.07
N GLN A 42 9.57 8.58 -11.06
CA GLN A 42 10.98 8.92 -11.27
C GLN A 42 11.84 7.73 -11.71
N HIS A 43 11.46 6.50 -11.35
CA HIS A 43 12.33 5.32 -11.49
C HIS A 43 11.82 4.24 -12.44
N GLY A 44 11.06 4.62 -13.46
CA GLY A 44 10.81 3.79 -14.64
C GLY A 44 9.35 3.59 -14.99
N LEU A 45 8.43 3.73 -14.03
CA LEU A 45 7.01 3.42 -14.25
C LEU A 45 6.33 4.42 -15.19
N ARG A 46 6.88 5.63 -15.35
CA ARG A 46 6.47 6.57 -16.40
C ARG A 46 6.60 5.98 -17.82
N HIS A 47 7.48 5.00 -18.02
CA HIS A 47 7.70 4.31 -19.29
C HIS A 47 7.34 2.81 -19.21
N GLY A 48 6.62 2.37 -18.17
CA GLY A 48 6.25 0.96 -17.99
C GLY A 48 7.41 0.01 -17.62
N ASP A 49 8.58 0.54 -17.22
CA ASP A 49 9.75 -0.29 -16.87
C ASP A 49 9.74 -0.71 -15.40
N TYR A 50 9.08 -1.83 -15.12
CA TYR A 50 9.01 -2.43 -13.79
C TYR A 50 10.34 -3.02 -13.30
N GLN A 51 11.23 -3.45 -14.20
CA GLN A 51 12.53 -4.02 -13.85
C GLN A 51 13.45 -2.94 -13.26
N ARG A 52 13.43 -1.73 -13.84
CA ARG A 52 14.16 -0.57 -13.33
C ARG A 52 13.64 -0.15 -11.96
N TYR A 53 12.33 -0.10 -11.78
CA TYR A 53 11.70 0.21 -10.49
C TYR A 53 12.10 -0.80 -9.41
N ARG A 54 12.00 -2.11 -9.69
CA ARG A 54 12.44 -3.19 -8.78
C ARG A 54 13.92 -3.05 -8.37
N SER A 55 14.77 -2.66 -9.30
CA SER A 55 16.19 -2.45 -9.08
C SER A 55 16.45 -1.21 -8.21
N TYR A 56 15.69 -0.14 -8.40
CA TYR A 56 15.67 1.02 -7.50
C TYR A 56 15.29 0.61 -6.07
N CYS A 57 14.17 -0.08 -5.87
CA CYS A 57 13.72 -0.51 -4.53
C CYS A 57 14.78 -1.37 -3.83
N SER A 58 15.44 -2.26 -4.57
CA SER A 58 16.54 -3.09 -4.06
C SER A 58 17.73 -2.26 -3.58
N ARG A 59 18.14 -1.24 -4.36
CA ARG A 59 19.24 -0.34 -4.00
C ARG A 59 18.87 0.59 -2.84
N LYS A 60 17.66 1.15 -2.84
CA LYS A 60 17.13 2.00 -1.75
C LYS A 60 17.08 1.21 -0.43
N LEU A 61 16.52 -0.01 -0.46
CA LEU A 61 16.47 -0.91 0.69
C LEU A 61 17.88 -1.22 1.25
N ARG A 62 18.85 -1.48 0.38
CA ARG A 62 20.25 -1.70 0.80
C ARG A 62 20.84 -0.47 1.49
N ARG A 63 20.60 0.73 0.96
CA ARG A 63 21.09 2.00 1.54
C ARG A 63 20.47 2.27 2.92
N ILE A 64 19.15 2.14 3.05
CA ILE A 64 18.43 2.34 4.32
C ILE A 64 18.93 1.37 5.40
N ARG A 65 19.09 0.09 5.05
CA ARG A 65 19.61 -0.92 5.98
C ARG A 65 21.04 -0.64 6.43
N LYS A 66 21.88 -0.10 5.53
CA LYS A 66 23.25 0.31 5.88
C LYS A 66 23.25 1.54 6.80
N SER A 67 22.44 2.55 6.49
CA SER A 67 22.39 3.79 7.30
C SER A 67 21.85 3.56 8.71
N LEU A 68 20.92 2.61 8.88
CA LEU A 68 20.36 2.26 10.17
C LEU A 68 21.15 1.14 10.89
N HIS A 69 22.27 0.69 10.32
CA HIS A 69 23.02 -0.49 10.79
C HIS A 69 22.16 -1.76 10.97
N PHE A 70 21.01 -1.81 10.29
CA PHE A 70 20.07 -2.93 10.28
C PHE A 70 20.41 -3.93 9.15
N ILE A 71 21.65 -4.40 9.16
CA ILE A 71 22.14 -5.36 8.17
C ILE A 71 21.74 -6.77 8.64
N GLN A 72 20.95 -7.46 7.82
CA GLN A 72 20.46 -8.82 8.09
C GLN A 72 21.40 -9.93 7.61
N ALA A 73 22.38 -9.62 6.76
CA ALA A 73 23.32 -10.60 6.23
C ALA A 73 24.76 -10.17 6.48
N SER A 74 25.50 -11.00 7.21
CA SER A 74 26.96 -11.00 7.22
C SER A 74 27.47 -11.86 6.06
N LYS A 75 28.73 -11.67 5.65
CA LYS A 75 29.40 -12.43 4.57
C LYS A 75 29.25 -13.95 4.71
N HIS A 76 29.12 -14.45 5.95
CA HIS A 76 29.09 -15.88 6.25
C HIS A 76 27.82 -16.36 6.99
N ARG A 77 26.89 -15.45 7.33
CA ARG A 77 25.70 -15.81 8.12
C ARG A 77 24.53 -14.87 7.86
N PHE A 78 23.35 -15.45 7.67
CA PHE A 78 22.09 -14.72 7.64
C PHE A 78 21.50 -14.62 9.06
N GLN A 79 21.11 -13.42 9.46
CA GLN A 79 20.39 -13.13 10.70
C GLN A 79 19.07 -12.45 10.35
N GLY A 80 17.97 -13.20 10.46
CA GLY A 80 16.63 -12.69 10.23
C GLY A 80 16.19 -11.72 11.33
N LYS A 81 16.58 -10.45 11.24
CA LYS A 81 16.10 -9.41 12.16
C LYS A 81 14.67 -9.02 11.79
N LYS A 82 13.71 -9.35 12.66
CA LYS A 82 12.33 -8.87 12.56
C LYS A 82 12.27 -7.43 13.05
N LEU A 83 11.40 -6.62 12.44
CA LEU A 83 11.09 -5.29 12.93
C LEU A 83 10.04 -5.43 14.03
N THR A 84 10.31 -4.88 15.20
CA THR A 84 9.40 -4.82 16.34
C THR A 84 9.20 -3.36 16.75
N GLU A 85 8.15 -3.06 17.51
CA GLU A 85 7.86 -1.69 17.98
C GLU A 85 9.03 -1.05 18.75
N GLU A 86 9.80 -1.87 19.48
CA GLU A 86 11.01 -1.45 20.20
C GLU A 86 12.12 -0.97 19.26
N THR A 87 12.21 -1.55 18.06
CA THR A 87 13.21 -1.15 17.04
C THR A 87 12.83 0.11 16.27
N LEU A 88 11.59 0.60 16.42
CA LEU A 88 11.13 1.85 15.80
C LEU A 88 11.70 3.06 16.56
N THR A 89 12.92 3.43 16.21
CA THR A 89 13.61 4.64 16.71
C THR A 89 13.59 5.80 15.72
N ASP A 90 13.46 5.50 14.42
CA ASP A 90 13.45 6.46 13.31
C ASP A 90 12.36 6.09 12.29
N VAL A 91 11.75 7.09 11.64
CA VAL A 91 10.80 6.93 10.52
C VAL A 91 11.41 6.06 9.42
N ARG A 92 12.73 6.14 9.23
CA ARG A 92 13.48 5.32 8.25
C ARG A 92 13.26 3.81 8.40
N PHE A 93 12.88 3.32 9.58
CA PHE A 93 12.55 1.90 9.76
C PHE A 93 11.26 1.50 9.04
N LEU A 94 10.25 2.38 8.98
CA LEU A 94 8.98 2.15 8.27
C LEU A 94 9.19 2.08 6.74
N TYR A 95 10.23 2.74 6.21
CA TYR A 95 10.58 2.63 4.79
C TYR A 95 11.12 1.24 4.42
N ILE A 96 11.64 0.46 5.37
CA ILE A 96 12.17 -0.89 5.10
C ILE A 96 11.06 -1.84 4.60
N PRO A 97 9.97 -2.08 5.35
CA PRO A 97 8.89 -2.94 4.90
C PRO A 97 8.17 -2.34 3.68
N LEU A 98 7.99 -1.02 3.60
CA LEU A 98 7.42 -0.36 2.40
C LEU A 98 8.23 -0.69 1.14
N MET A 99 9.55 -0.48 1.16
CA MET A 99 10.42 -0.79 0.01
C MET A 99 10.52 -2.30 -0.28
N MET A 100 10.32 -3.15 0.74
CA MET A 100 10.26 -4.60 0.56
C MET A 100 8.97 -5.04 -0.14
N ALA A 101 7.83 -4.44 0.22
CA ALA A 101 6.54 -4.65 -0.43
C ALA A 101 6.56 -4.15 -1.88
N GLU A 102 6.98 -2.90 -2.11
CA GLU A 102 7.10 -2.31 -3.46
C GLU A 102 8.03 -3.12 -4.37
N ARG A 103 9.14 -3.65 -3.85
CA ARG A 103 10.02 -4.53 -4.64
C ARG A 103 9.33 -5.84 -5.04
N ALA A 104 8.53 -6.42 -4.15
CA ALA A 104 7.81 -7.65 -4.44
C ALA A 104 6.67 -7.39 -5.43
N TRP A 105 5.93 -6.29 -5.25
CA TRP A 105 4.89 -5.83 -6.15
C TRP A 105 5.44 -5.50 -7.55
N GLY A 106 6.52 -4.71 -7.64
CA GLY A 106 7.16 -4.38 -8.92
C GLY A 106 7.65 -5.62 -9.67
N TYR A 107 8.11 -6.65 -8.96
CA TYR A 107 8.42 -7.94 -9.59
C TYR A 107 7.15 -8.69 -10.06
N ALA A 108 6.07 -8.65 -9.28
CA ALA A 108 4.81 -9.23 -9.73
C ALA A 108 4.30 -8.57 -11.01
N MET A 109 4.39 -7.24 -11.12
CA MET A 109 3.95 -6.51 -12.32
C MET A 109 4.85 -6.77 -13.53
N GLN A 110 6.18 -6.87 -13.34
CA GLN A 110 7.09 -7.35 -14.40
C GLN A 110 6.68 -8.74 -14.90
N LEU A 111 6.46 -9.68 -13.98
CA LEU A 111 6.03 -11.05 -14.33
C LEU A 111 4.65 -11.07 -15.00
N LYS A 112 3.81 -10.04 -14.75
CA LYS A 112 2.51 -9.90 -15.39
C LYS A 112 2.65 -9.59 -16.88
N GLN A 113 3.55 -8.67 -17.23
CA GLN A 113 3.88 -8.39 -18.64
C GLN A 113 4.49 -9.62 -19.32
N GLU A 114 5.43 -10.31 -18.66
CA GLU A 114 6.07 -11.54 -19.18
C GLU A 114 5.08 -12.72 -19.31
N ALA A 115 4.01 -12.74 -18.53
CA ALA A 115 3.01 -13.82 -18.57
C ALA A 115 2.15 -13.81 -19.83
N ASN A 116 2.12 -12.70 -20.58
CA ASN A 116 1.44 -12.63 -21.88
C ASN A 116 2.09 -13.55 -22.91
N THR A 117 3.41 -13.71 -22.86
CA THR A 117 4.16 -14.66 -23.72
C THR A 117 4.35 -16.01 -23.05
N GLU A 118 4.53 -16.03 -21.73
CA GLU A 118 4.85 -17.25 -20.95
C GLU A 118 3.86 -17.44 -19.79
N PRO A 119 2.69 -18.09 -20.00
CA PRO A 119 1.62 -18.18 -19.01
C PRO A 119 2.06 -18.82 -17.67
N ARG A 120 3.07 -19.68 -17.68
CA ARG A 120 3.63 -20.31 -16.47
C ARG A 120 4.19 -19.30 -15.47
N LYS A 121 4.57 -18.09 -15.91
CA LYS A 121 5.03 -17.01 -15.03
C LYS A 121 3.94 -16.52 -14.08
N LYS A 122 2.65 -16.77 -14.37
CA LYS A 122 1.52 -16.42 -13.49
C LYS A 122 1.64 -17.04 -12.10
N PHE A 123 2.13 -18.27 -11.98
CA PHE A 123 2.37 -18.89 -10.65
C PHE A 123 3.39 -18.09 -9.82
N HIS A 124 4.45 -17.60 -10.46
CA HIS A 124 5.47 -16.80 -9.79
C HIS A 124 4.94 -15.41 -9.44
N LEU A 125 4.16 -14.80 -10.33
CA LEU A 125 3.45 -13.54 -10.06
C LEU A 125 2.62 -13.63 -8.79
N ILE A 126 1.78 -14.66 -8.66
CA ILE A 126 0.92 -14.85 -7.49
C ILE A 126 1.77 -15.02 -6.23
N ALA A 127 2.85 -15.81 -6.29
CA ALA A 127 3.76 -15.98 -5.15
C ALA A 127 4.43 -14.66 -4.73
N ARG A 128 4.73 -13.76 -5.69
CA ARG A 128 5.25 -12.41 -5.40
C ARG A 128 4.20 -11.50 -4.77
N LEU A 129 2.95 -11.52 -5.24
CA LEU A 129 1.87 -10.74 -4.63
C LEU A 129 1.51 -11.22 -3.22
N ARG A 130 1.48 -12.55 -2.99
CA ARG A 130 1.31 -13.10 -1.63
C ARG A 130 2.38 -12.60 -0.68
N LYS A 131 3.63 -12.54 -1.15
CA LYS A 131 4.74 -11.97 -0.38
C LYS A 131 4.57 -10.47 -0.14
N ALA A 132 4.16 -9.70 -1.16
CA ALA A 132 3.91 -8.27 -1.02
C ALA A 132 2.80 -8.00 0.01
N SER A 133 1.68 -8.72 -0.06
CA SER A 133 0.56 -8.58 0.89
C SER A 133 0.99 -8.91 2.32
N LYS A 134 1.74 -9.99 2.53
CA LYS A 134 2.25 -10.32 3.87
C LYS A 134 3.10 -9.18 4.44
N ILE A 135 4.01 -8.62 3.65
CA ILE A 135 4.87 -7.51 4.08
C ILE A 135 4.06 -6.23 4.31
N ALA A 136 3.02 -5.97 3.51
CA ALA A 136 2.15 -4.82 3.69
C ALA A 136 1.31 -4.93 4.98
N ASN A 137 0.81 -6.13 5.32
CA ASN A 137 0.15 -6.37 6.60
C ASN A 137 1.15 -6.24 7.78
N ASP A 138 2.39 -6.71 7.61
CA ASP A 138 3.44 -6.51 8.62
C ASP A 138 3.75 -5.00 8.82
N LEU A 139 3.65 -4.18 7.76
CA LEU A 139 3.79 -2.72 7.84
C LEU A 139 2.60 -2.08 8.58
N GLU A 140 1.38 -2.47 8.25
CA GLU A 140 0.15 -2.01 8.92
C GLU A 140 0.24 -2.27 10.43
N LEU A 141 0.58 -3.50 10.83
CA LEU A 141 0.75 -3.89 12.23
C LEU A 141 1.84 -3.07 12.96
N LEU A 142 2.91 -2.70 12.26
CA LEU A 142 3.94 -1.81 12.84
C LEU A 142 3.43 -0.37 13.00
N CYS A 143 2.61 0.11 12.06
CA CYS A 143 2.02 1.45 12.12
C CYS A 143 0.93 1.55 13.19
N GLU A 144 0.28 0.46 13.61
CA GLU A 144 -0.69 0.47 14.72
C GLU A 144 -0.09 0.97 16.05
N SER A 145 1.24 0.89 16.20
CA SER A 145 1.98 1.38 17.37
C SER A 145 1.59 2.79 17.81
N SER A 146 1.75 3.05 19.11
CA SER A 146 1.46 4.36 19.72
C SER A 146 2.34 5.50 19.18
N LYS A 147 3.47 5.14 18.55
CA LYS A 147 4.47 6.09 18.02
C LYS A 147 4.13 6.64 16.64
N CYS A 148 3.13 6.10 15.95
CA CYS A 148 2.81 6.50 14.57
C CYS A 148 1.59 7.44 14.54
N ASP A 149 1.63 8.40 13.62
CA ASP A 149 0.54 9.34 13.42
C ASP A 149 -0.72 8.67 12.84
N ALA A 150 -1.91 9.21 13.13
CA ALA A 150 -3.19 8.71 12.66
C ALA A 150 -3.27 8.65 11.12
N ARG A 151 -2.70 9.66 10.43
CA ARG A 151 -2.59 9.66 8.96
C ARG A 151 -1.81 8.45 8.46
N THR A 152 -0.65 8.18 9.06
CA THR A 152 0.21 7.06 8.66
C THR A 152 -0.46 5.71 8.90
N LYS A 153 -1.24 5.58 9.98
CA LYS A 153 -2.07 4.38 10.24
C LYS A 153 -3.07 4.15 9.10
N LEU A 154 -3.87 5.16 8.78
CA LEU A 154 -4.86 5.07 7.70
C LEU A 154 -4.21 4.78 6.34
N GLU A 155 -3.11 5.46 6.00
CA GLU A 155 -2.40 5.20 4.74
C GLU A 155 -1.82 3.78 4.66
N SER A 156 -1.30 3.27 5.78
CA SER A 156 -0.75 1.92 5.83
C SER A 156 -1.84 0.86 5.63
N GLN A 157 -3.01 1.08 6.23
CA GLN A 157 -4.19 0.22 6.07
C GLN A 157 -4.72 0.26 4.64
N ALA A 158 -4.83 1.46 4.04
CA ALA A 158 -5.26 1.63 2.66
C ALA A 158 -4.30 0.95 1.66
N TYR A 159 -2.99 1.05 1.91
CA TYR A 159 -1.95 0.39 1.11
C TYR A 159 -2.01 -1.14 1.23
N ALA A 160 -2.14 -1.66 2.46
CA ALA A 160 -2.26 -3.09 2.71
C ALA A 160 -3.52 -3.67 2.04
N ALA A 161 -4.66 -2.99 2.19
CA ALA A 161 -5.91 -3.34 1.51
C ALA A 161 -5.75 -3.34 -0.02
N TRP A 162 -5.10 -2.33 -0.60
CA TRP A 162 -4.87 -2.30 -2.05
C TRP A 162 -4.01 -3.47 -2.55
N ILE A 163 -2.89 -3.78 -1.88
CA ILE A 163 -2.03 -4.90 -2.27
C ILE A 163 -2.77 -6.23 -2.12
N LYS A 164 -3.57 -6.38 -1.06
CA LYS A 164 -4.38 -7.58 -0.82
C LYS A 164 -5.49 -7.73 -1.85
N GLY A 165 -6.20 -6.65 -2.20
CA GLY A 165 -7.16 -6.61 -3.30
C GLY A 165 -6.52 -7.00 -4.63
N SER A 166 -5.32 -6.48 -4.92
CA SER A 166 -4.54 -6.84 -6.11
C SER A 166 -4.18 -8.33 -6.17
N LEU A 167 -3.87 -8.94 -5.02
CA LEU A 167 -3.65 -10.39 -4.95
C LEU A 167 -4.92 -11.18 -5.28
N TYR A 168 -6.05 -10.87 -4.64
CA TYR A 168 -7.31 -11.58 -4.89
C TYR A 168 -7.83 -11.39 -6.31
N PHE A 169 -7.60 -10.21 -6.88
CA PHE A 169 -7.90 -9.92 -8.28
C PHE A 169 -7.17 -10.88 -9.22
N GLU A 170 -5.87 -11.12 -9.00
CA GLU A 170 -5.09 -12.07 -9.81
C GLU A 170 -5.45 -13.54 -9.54
N LEU A 171 -5.99 -13.83 -8.36
CA LEU A 171 -6.56 -15.15 -8.00
C LEU A 171 -7.97 -15.36 -8.58
N GLN A 172 -8.57 -14.34 -9.21
CA GLN A 172 -9.94 -14.36 -9.72
C GLN A 172 -11.01 -14.54 -8.63
N GLU A 173 -10.68 -14.22 -7.38
CA GLU A 173 -11.62 -14.17 -6.27
C GLU A 173 -12.27 -12.77 -6.23
N TRP A 174 -13.24 -12.55 -7.12
CA TRP A 174 -13.81 -11.22 -7.39
C TRP A 174 -14.48 -10.57 -6.17
N GLN A 175 -15.17 -11.37 -5.35
CA GLN A 175 -15.86 -10.86 -4.16
C GLN A 175 -14.86 -10.29 -3.14
N ASN A 176 -13.84 -11.08 -2.79
CA ASN A 176 -12.78 -10.69 -1.86
C ASN A 176 -11.98 -9.50 -2.42
N ALA A 177 -11.66 -9.53 -3.71
CA ALA A 177 -10.96 -8.43 -4.38
C ALA A 177 -11.74 -7.11 -4.29
N MET A 178 -13.05 -7.14 -4.59
CA MET A 178 -13.93 -5.98 -4.51
C MET A 178 -13.99 -5.41 -3.10
N GLU A 179 -14.14 -6.26 -2.09
CA GLU A 179 -14.18 -5.84 -0.68
C GLU A 179 -12.91 -5.08 -0.29
N PHE A 180 -11.73 -5.65 -0.54
CA PHE A 180 -10.46 -4.99 -0.20
C PHE A 180 -10.21 -3.72 -1.01
N PHE A 181 -10.62 -3.66 -2.29
CA PHE A 181 -10.54 -2.43 -3.07
C PHE A 181 -11.48 -1.35 -2.54
N ARG A 182 -12.70 -1.69 -2.12
CA ARG A 182 -13.64 -0.74 -1.50
C ARG A 182 -13.14 -0.22 -0.16
N ILE A 183 -12.49 -1.06 0.65
CA ILE A 183 -11.82 -0.62 1.89
C ILE A 183 -10.75 0.41 1.57
N SER A 184 -9.86 0.11 0.61
CA SER A 184 -8.80 1.04 0.17
C SER A 184 -9.38 2.35 -0.37
N GLN A 185 -10.41 2.27 -1.22
CA GLN A 185 -11.13 3.43 -1.77
C GLN A 185 -11.70 4.31 -0.66
N THR A 186 -12.47 3.73 0.27
CA THR A 186 -13.15 4.47 1.36
C THR A 186 -12.14 5.20 2.23
N ILE A 187 -11.00 4.58 2.54
CA ILE A 187 -9.96 5.21 3.35
C ILE A 187 -9.31 6.38 2.59
N TYR A 188 -8.98 6.20 1.31
CA TYR A 188 -8.39 7.28 0.51
C TYR A 188 -9.37 8.43 0.25
N GLU A 189 -10.67 8.15 0.10
CA GLU A 189 -11.72 9.17 0.02
C GLU A 189 -11.79 9.98 1.31
N LYS A 190 -11.85 9.32 2.48
CA LYS A 190 -11.86 10.00 3.79
C LYS A 190 -10.59 10.82 4.04
N LEU A 191 -9.42 10.30 3.64
CA LEU A 191 -8.17 11.06 3.70
C LEU A 191 -8.22 12.29 2.79
N SER A 192 -8.83 12.18 1.61
CA SER A 192 -8.96 13.31 0.68
C SER A 192 -9.90 14.41 1.19
N GLU A 193 -10.84 14.11 2.08
CA GLU A 193 -11.74 15.12 2.69
C GLU A 193 -11.04 15.93 3.79
N ALA A 194 -10.01 15.36 4.42
CA ALA A 194 -9.35 15.94 5.59
C ALA A 194 -8.06 16.73 5.26
N LEU A 195 -7.59 16.70 4.01
CA LEU A 195 -6.29 17.23 3.59
C LEU A 195 -6.40 18.50 2.72
N ASN A 196 -5.27 19.19 2.57
CA ASN A 196 -5.15 20.40 1.74
C ASN A 196 -5.30 20.11 0.24
N GLU A 197 -5.73 21.10 -0.54
CA GLU A 197 -6.09 20.97 -1.96
C GLU A 197 -5.00 20.32 -2.83
N GLU A 198 -3.71 20.59 -2.57
CA GLU A 198 -2.60 20.00 -3.34
C GLU A 198 -2.45 18.48 -3.12
N GLU A 199 -2.58 18.04 -1.87
CA GLU A 199 -2.44 16.62 -1.50
C GLU A 199 -3.69 15.82 -1.91
N VAL A 200 -4.87 16.46 -1.88
CA VAL A 200 -6.16 15.88 -2.27
C VAL A 200 -6.11 15.30 -3.69
N VAL A 201 -5.41 15.96 -4.61
CA VAL A 201 -5.28 15.51 -6.01
C VAL A 201 -4.68 14.11 -6.10
N LEU A 202 -3.67 13.82 -5.27
CA LEU A 202 -2.99 12.53 -5.26
C LEU A 202 -3.91 11.39 -4.81
N TYR A 203 -4.71 11.62 -3.76
CA TYR A 203 -5.65 10.62 -3.24
C TYR A 203 -6.83 10.41 -4.19
N LYS A 204 -7.36 11.49 -4.79
CA LYS A 204 -8.41 11.39 -5.81
C LYS A 204 -7.95 10.59 -7.03
N HIS A 205 -6.76 10.87 -7.55
CA HIS A 205 -6.16 10.09 -8.64
C HIS A 205 -6.03 8.62 -8.25
N ARG A 206 -5.65 8.34 -7.00
CA ARG A 206 -5.56 6.96 -6.51
C ARG A 206 -6.92 6.26 -6.48
N VAL A 207 -7.98 6.94 -6.05
CA VAL A 207 -9.35 6.41 -6.08
C VAL A 207 -9.78 6.13 -7.52
N GLU A 208 -9.52 7.05 -8.44
CA GLU A 208 -9.82 6.89 -9.88
C GLU A 208 -9.12 5.67 -10.49
N GLU A 209 -7.88 5.36 -10.08
CA GLU A 209 -7.18 4.13 -10.50
C GLU A 209 -7.84 2.83 -9.99
N LEU A 210 -8.53 2.86 -8.86
CA LEU A 210 -9.19 1.69 -8.27
C LEU A 210 -10.55 1.39 -8.91
N ILE A 211 -11.28 2.43 -9.33
CA ILE A 211 -12.64 2.34 -9.87
C ILE A 211 -12.76 1.28 -11.00
N PRO A 212 -11.88 1.25 -12.01
CA PRO A 212 -11.98 0.27 -13.08
C PRO A 212 -11.85 -1.19 -12.58
N ASN A 213 -10.99 -1.44 -11.59
CA ASN A 213 -10.83 -2.77 -10.99
C ASN A 213 -12.08 -3.17 -10.20
N ILE A 214 -12.67 -2.25 -9.44
CA ILE A 214 -13.90 -2.49 -8.67
C ILE A 214 -15.06 -2.82 -9.60
N ARG A 215 -15.23 -2.07 -10.68
CA ARG A 215 -16.27 -2.31 -11.69
C ARG A 215 -16.06 -3.64 -12.42
N TYR A 216 -14.82 -3.98 -12.73
CA TYR A 216 -14.50 -5.28 -13.31
C TYR A 216 -14.85 -6.43 -12.36
N CYS A 217 -14.59 -6.28 -11.05
CA CYS A 217 -15.02 -7.27 -10.06
C CYS A 217 -16.55 -7.39 -10.01
N ALA A 218 -17.27 -6.25 -9.98
CA ALA A 218 -18.74 -6.23 -9.96
C ALA A 218 -19.35 -6.94 -11.18
N TYR A 219 -18.80 -6.70 -12.36
CA TYR A 219 -19.20 -7.40 -13.58
C TYR A 219 -19.06 -8.93 -13.44
N ASN A 220 -17.90 -9.41 -12.99
CA ASN A 220 -17.65 -10.84 -12.85
C ASN A 220 -18.47 -11.50 -11.73
N ILE A 221 -19.02 -10.73 -10.79
CA ILE A 221 -19.96 -11.20 -9.77
C ILE A 221 -21.37 -11.38 -10.35
N GLY A 222 -21.70 -10.70 -11.46
CA GLY A 222 -22.99 -10.80 -12.15
C GLY A 222 -23.73 -9.47 -12.35
N ASP A 223 -23.09 -8.34 -12.07
CA ASP A 223 -23.69 -7.02 -12.28
C ASP A 223 -23.46 -6.54 -13.72
N GLU A 224 -24.39 -6.86 -14.63
CA GLU A 224 -24.27 -6.57 -16.07
C GLU A 224 -24.20 -5.06 -16.37
N THR A 225 -24.75 -4.22 -15.48
CA THR A 225 -24.70 -2.75 -15.60
C THR A 225 -23.27 -2.21 -15.52
N ALA A 226 -22.36 -2.94 -14.87
CA ALA A 226 -20.97 -2.54 -14.69
C ALA A 226 -20.18 -2.49 -16.01
N ILE A 227 -20.56 -3.29 -17.02
CA ILE A 227 -19.92 -3.25 -18.35
C ILE A 227 -20.18 -1.92 -19.03
N ASN A 228 -21.42 -1.45 -19.02
CA ASN A 228 -21.82 -0.21 -19.68
C ASN A 228 -21.07 0.99 -19.09
N ASP A 229 -20.82 0.97 -17.78
CA ASP A 229 -20.03 2.00 -17.12
C ASP A 229 -18.54 1.91 -17.43
N LEU A 230 -17.97 0.70 -17.55
CA LEU A 230 -16.59 0.50 -18.01
C LEU A 230 -16.40 1.03 -19.44
N LEU A 231 -17.37 0.79 -20.33
CA LEU A 231 -17.37 1.30 -21.71
C LEU A 231 -17.41 2.82 -21.74
N LYS A 232 -18.28 3.45 -20.94
CA LYS A 232 -18.34 4.92 -20.82
C LYS A 232 -17.02 5.50 -20.32
N MET A 233 -16.35 4.84 -19.38
CA MET A 233 -15.05 5.30 -18.86
C MET A 233 -13.93 5.22 -19.91
N ARG A 234 -13.92 4.17 -20.74
CA ARG A 234 -13.00 4.02 -21.88
C ARG A 234 -13.22 5.12 -22.91
N LEU A 235 -14.48 5.40 -23.26
CA LEU A 235 -14.86 6.44 -24.23
C LEU A 235 -14.55 7.86 -23.72
N ALA A 236 -14.61 8.09 -22.41
CA ALA A 236 -14.28 9.36 -21.78
C ALA A 236 -12.76 9.62 -21.62
N GLY A 237 -11.89 8.70 -22.07
CA GLY A 237 -10.43 8.85 -21.96
C GLY A 237 -9.90 8.85 -20.53
N LYS A 238 -10.69 8.40 -19.55
CA LYS A 238 -10.33 8.43 -18.10
C LYS A 238 -9.50 7.24 -17.64
N THR A 239 -9.11 6.33 -18.53
CA THR A 239 -8.29 5.17 -18.17
C THR A 239 -6.80 5.55 -18.20
N ALA A 240 -6.31 6.21 -17.14
CA ALA A 240 -4.88 6.46 -16.91
C ALA A 240 -4.08 5.19 -16.51
N GLY A 241 -4.50 4.02 -16.99
CA GLY A 241 -3.93 2.71 -16.68
C GLY A 241 -3.97 1.82 -17.92
N GLU A 242 -3.14 2.16 -18.91
CA GLU A 242 -3.21 1.67 -20.30
C GLU A 242 -3.03 0.16 -20.51
N ASP A 243 -2.58 -0.65 -19.54
CA ASP A 243 -2.21 -2.05 -19.82
C ASP A 243 -3.02 -3.14 -19.09
N LEU A 244 -3.80 -2.81 -18.06
CA LEU A 244 -4.39 -3.82 -17.17
C LEU A 244 -5.79 -4.30 -17.58
N LEU A 245 -6.60 -3.41 -18.15
CA LEU A 245 -7.98 -3.69 -18.52
C LEU A 245 -8.18 -3.83 -20.02
N SER A 246 -7.27 -3.30 -20.85
CA SER A 246 -7.30 -3.50 -22.30
C SER A 246 -7.30 -4.99 -22.64
N ASN A 247 -6.30 -5.74 -22.14
CA ASN A 247 -6.20 -7.17 -22.42
C ASN A 247 -7.36 -8.00 -21.83
N ALA A 248 -7.80 -7.73 -20.59
CA ALA A 248 -8.88 -8.49 -19.95
C ALA A 248 -10.26 -8.18 -20.56
N LEU A 249 -10.51 -6.92 -20.93
CA LEU A 249 -11.70 -6.54 -21.66
C LEU A 249 -11.65 -7.07 -23.09
N ASP A 250 -10.51 -7.08 -23.79
CA ASP A 250 -10.39 -7.62 -25.15
C ASP A 250 -10.66 -9.14 -25.18
N PHE A 251 -10.23 -9.89 -24.16
CA PHE A 251 -10.62 -11.30 -23.97
C PHE A 251 -12.13 -11.46 -23.64
N GLY A 252 -12.69 -10.59 -22.80
CA GLY A 252 -14.13 -10.55 -22.53
C GLY A 252 -14.96 -10.21 -23.77
N PHE A 253 -14.46 -9.30 -24.61
CA PHE A 253 -15.03 -8.91 -25.89
C PHE A 253 -14.97 -10.06 -26.91
N GLN A 254 -13.86 -10.79 -27.01
CA GLN A 254 -13.79 -12.00 -27.84
C GLN A 254 -14.77 -13.08 -27.36
N ALA A 255 -14.91 -13.27 -26.05
CA ALA A 255 -15.88 -14.20 -25.48
C ALA A 255 -17.33 -13.78 -25.78
N GLN A 256 -17.66 -12.49 -25.70
CA GLN A 256 -18.98 -11.95 -26.04
C GLN A 256 -19.28 -12.10 -27.55
N VAL A 257 -18.32 -11.77 -28.43
CA VAL A 257 -18.44 -11.93 -29.88
C VAL A 257 -18.62 -13.40 -30.27
N LEU A 258 -17.92 -14.33 -29.61
CA LEU A 258 -18.12 -15.77 -29.79
C LEU A 258 -19.50 -16.24 -29.29
N LYS A 259 -20.00 -15.67 -28.18
CA LYS A 259 -21.33 -15.98 -27.64
C LYS A 259 -22.46 -15.46 -28.53
N CYS A 260 -22.30 -14.26 -29.12
CA CYS A 260 -23.21 -13.69 -30.10
C CYS A 260 -23.17 -14.43 -31.45
N ARG A 261 -21.99 -14.84 -31.93
CA ARG A 261 -21.87 -15.68 -33.14
C ARG A 261 -22.43 -17.09 -32.94
N GLY A 262 -22.36 -17.64 -31.72
CA GLY A 262 -22.97 -18.93 -31.39
C GLY A 262 -24.49 -18.91 -31.29
N SER A 263 -25.11 -17.74 -31.15
CA SER A 263 -26.58 -17.59 -31.09
C SER A 263 -27.23 -17.39 -32.46
N GLU A 264 -26.48 -16.92 -33.48
CA GLU A 264 -26.97 -16.81 -34.86
C GLU A 264 -26.97 -18.16 -35.62
N VAL A 265 -26.19 -19.16 -35.20
CA VAL A 265 -26.08 -20.47 -35.89
C VAL A 265 -27.13 -21.49 -35.42
N LEU A 266 -27.98 -21.15 -34.45
CA LEU A 266 -29.05 -22.02 -33.92
C LEU A 266 -30.47 -21.57 -34.34
N LEU A 267 -30.57 -20.66 -35.32
CA LEU A 267 -31.85 -20.18 -35.87
C LEU A 267 -31.93 -20.30 -37.41
N GLU A 268 -31.27 -21.31 -37.99
CA GLU A 268 -31.57 -21.83 -39.34
C GLU A 268 -31.87 -23.33 -39.29
#